data_AF-A0A3E0G665-F1
#
_entry.id   AF-A0A3E0G665-F1
#
_cell.length_a   1.000
_cell.length_b   1.000
_cell.length_c   1.000
_cell.angle_alpha   90.00
_cell.angle_beta   90.00
_cell.angle_gamma   90.00
#
_symmetry.space_group_name_H-M   'P 1'
#
loop_
_entity.id
_entity.type
_entity.pdbx_description
1 polymer ?
#
loop_
_entity_poly.entity_id
_entity_poly.type
_entity_poly.pdbx_seq_one_letter_code
_entity_poly.pdbx_strand_id
1 'polypeptide(L)'
;MPKRAGRKVDRVLDESLIDAQLQAMANKLRTARFARGLRLIDVAAMTGLSEVHLYRLEQGERAPSLRALLTLAAALDLSPGDLLGAEDGGGVPDRVAPHTGRAVWHGTEKTGSGEMIKGGVRVAYDLARRANPQLIEDADDTVGSPEALLGMAFAGCFSMALASDLDDAGYQPLRIETFAEVRTEAGAGGIALSEVDLRCEATVAGIADQRFLAMAENTKRNCLVSRALAAVPARLDARLVSTVED
;
A
#
# COMPACT_ATOMS: atom_id res chain seq x y z
N MET A 1 30.43 0.46 56.38
CA MET A 1 29.42 -0.26 55.57
C MET A 1 28.31 0.70 55.18
N PRO A 2 28.19 1.15 53.93
CA PRO A 2 27.05 1.95 53.50
C PRO A 2 25.89 1.02 53.12
N LYS A 3 24.71 1.30 53.67
CA LYS A 3 23.45 0.59 53.41
C LYS A 3 23.06 0.76 51.94
N ARG A 4 22.90 -0.35 51.21
CA ARG A 4 22.27 -0.37 49.88
C ARG A 4 20.80 0.02 50.03
N ALA A 5 20.44 1.23 49.63
CA ALA A 5 19.06 1.63 49.45
C ALA A 5 18.47 0.82 48.29
N GLY A 6 17.46 -0.01 48.58
CA GLY A 6 16.71 -0.74 47.58
C GLY A 6 15.98 0.24 46.67
N ARG A 7 16.40 0.30 45.40
CA ARG A 7 15.66 1.00 44.36
C ARG A 7 14.37 0.22 44.12
N LYS A 8 13.24 0.70 44.67
CA LYS A 8 11.91 0.23 44.27
C LYS A 8 11.78 0.46 42.77
N VAL A 9 11.61 -0.63 42.04
CA VAL A 9 11.29 -0.58 40.61
C VAL A 9 9.77 -0.42 40.54
N ASP A 10 9.30 0.82 40.64
CA ASP A 10 7.94 1.17 40.23
C ASP A 10 7.90 1.12 38.69
N ARG A 11 7.83 -0.09 38.13
CA ARG A 11 7.46 -0.29 36.72
C ARG A 11 5.94 -0.14 36.64
N VAL A 12 5.49 1.10 36.53
CA VAL A 12 4.16 1.36 35.95
C VAL A 12 4.18 0.74 34.56
N LEU A 13 3.23 -0.16 34.27
CA LEU A 13 3.06 -0.68 32.92
C LEU A 13 2.80 0.52 32.01
N ASP A 14 3.62 0.69 30.99
CA ASP A 14 3.39 1.72 29.99
C ASP A 14 2.17 1.30 29.16
N GLU A 15 1.00 1.81 29.50
CA GLU A 15 -0.25 1.52 28.78
C GLU A 15 -0.11 1.85 27.29
N SER A 16 0.72 2.85 26.93
CA SER A 16 0.98 3.20 25.53
C SER A 16 1.75 2.11 24.78
N LEU A 17 2.62 1.36 25.47
CA LEU A 17 3.34 0.23 24.89
C LEU A 17 2.40 -0.95 24.63
N ILE A 18 1.47 -1.20 25.55
CA ILE A 18 0.46 -2.27 25.40
C ILE A 18 -0.46 -1.94 24.23
N ASP A 19 -0.95 -0.69 24.14
CA ASP A 19 -1.78 -0.24 23.03
C ASP A 19 -1.04 -0.34 21.68
N ALA A 20 0.24 0.02 21.64
CA ALA A 20 1.09 -0.14 20.46
C ALA A 20 1.25 -1.62 20.05
N GLN A 21 1.44 -2.52 21.02
CA GLN A 21 1.51 -3.96 20.77
C GLN A 21 0.18 -4.53 20.24
N LEU A 22 -0.95 -4.09 20.81
CA LEU A 22 -2.28 -4.48 20.33
C LEU A 22 -2.52 -4.00 18.90
N GLN A 23 -2.12 -2.78 18.58
CA GLN A 23 -2.23 -2.24 17.23
C GLN A 23 -1.34 -2.99 16.22
N ALA A 24 -0.12 -3.36 16.62
CA ALA A 24 0.79 -4.13 15.78
C ALA A 24 0.22 -5.52 15.47
N MET A 25 -0.27 -6.23 16.49
CA MET A 25 -0.94 -7.53 16.33
C MET A 25 -2.18 -7.42 15.44
N ALA A 26 -3.00 -6.37 15.63
CA ALA A 26 -4.18 -6.12 14.82
C ALA A 26 -3.85 -5.96 13.33
N ASN A 27 -2.77 -5.22 13.02
CA ASN A 27 -2.26 -5.08 11.66
C ASN A 27 -1.77 -6.42 11.09
N LYS A 28 -1.04 -7.22 11.88
CA LYS A 28 -0.58 -8.55 11.45
C LYS A 28 -1.72 -9.49 11.12
N LEU A 29 -2.77 -9.52 11.96
CA LEU A 29 -3.99 -10.32 11.71
C LEU A 29 -4.64 -9.91 10.38
N ARG A 30 -4.85 -8.59 10.19
CA ARG A 30 -5.46 -8.06 8.97
C ARG A 30 -4.64 -8.40 7.72
N THR A 31 -3.33 -8.20 7.77
CA THR A 31 -2.39 -8.51 6.67
C THR A 31 -2.40 -9.99 6.34
N ALA A 32 -2.28 -10.86 7.35
CA ALA A 32 -2.26 -12.31 7.15
C ALA A 32 -3.57 -12.85 6.58
N ARG A 33 -4.71 -12.28 6.98
CA ARG A 33 -6.03 -12.60 6.43
C ARG A 33 -6.14 -12.19 4.97
N PHE A 34 -5.73 -10.96 4.63
CA PHE A 34 -5.79 -10.47 3.25
C PHE A 34 -4.82 -11.16 2.31
N ALA A 35 -3.61 -11.49 2.76
CA ALA A 35 -2.64 -12.28 1.99
C ALA A 35 -3.21 -13.65 1.57
N ARG A 36 -4.15 -14.19 2.36
CA ARG A 36 -4.85 -15.47 2.07
C ARG A 36 -6.17 -15.29 1.33
N GLY A 37 -6.52 -14.07 0.93
CA GLY A 37 -7.78 -13.76 0.23
C GLY A 37 -9.05 -14.02 1.07
N LEU A 38 -8.91 -14.12 2.39
CA LEU A 38 -10.02 -14.45 3.29
C LEU A 38 -10.79 -13.19 3.67
N ARG A 39 -12.13 -13.27 3.70
CA ARG A 39 -12.99 -12.26 4.32
C ARG A 39 -13.15 -12.57 5.81
N LEU A 40 -13.66 -11.60 6.57
CA LEU A 40 -13.92 -11.77 8.01
C LEU A 40 -14.87 -12.95 8.28
N ILE A 41 -15.91 -13.12 7.47
CA ILE A 41 -16.84 -14.26 7.56
C ILE A 41 -16.15 -15.62 7.37
N ASP A 42 -15.13 -15.68 6.52
CA ASP A 42 -14.41 -16.93 6.23
C ASP A 42 -13.56 -17.32 7.47
N VAL A 43 -12.86 -16.35 8.08
CA VAL A 43 -12.11 -16.57 9.33
C VAL A 43 -13.03 -16.84 10.53
N ALA A 44 -14.20 -16.20 10.59
CA ALA A 44 -15.21 -16.45 11.60
C ALA A 44 -15.67 -17.92 11.57
N ALA A 45 -15.95 -18.44 10.37
CA ALA A 45 -16.33 -19.84 10.18
C ALA A 45 -15.23 -20.82 10.60
N MET A 46 -13.96 -20.50 10.31
CA MET A 46 -12.81 -21.35 10.67
C MET A 46 -12.49 -21.35 12.17
N THR A 47 -12.65 -20.21 12.84
CA THR A 47 -12.22 -20.02 14.22
C THR A 47 -13.34 -20.16 15.25
N GLY A 48 -14.61 -20.11 14.80
CA GLY A 48 -15.78 -20.02 15.66
C GLY A 48 -15.92 -18.68 16.39
N LEU A 49 -15.12 -17.66 16.01
CA LEU A 49 -15.27 -16.29 16.50
C LEU A 49 -16.33 -15.56 15.67
N SER A 50 -17.02 -14.58 16.25
CA SER A 50 -17.96 -13.76 15.49
C SER A 50 -17.23 -12.72 14.64
N GLU A 51 -17.79 -12.35 13.48
CA GLU A 51 -17.25 -11.31 12.60
C GLU A 51 -17.05 -9.97 13.33
N VAL A 52 -17.99 -9.62 14.22
CA VAL A 52 -17.90 -8.40 15.03
C VAL A 52 -16.68 -8.45 15.97
N HIS A 53 -16.40 -9.62 16.56
CA HIS A 53 -15.23 -9.78 17.41
C HIS A 53 -13.95 -9.69 16.57
N LEU A 54 -13.88 -10.40 15.45
CA LEU A 54 -12.73 -10.34 14.54
C LEU A 54 -12.46 -8.93 14.02
N TYR A 55 -13.50 -8.20 13.65
CA TYR A 55 -13.39 -6.80 13.23
C TYR A 55 -12.73 -5.95 14.31
N ARG A 56 -13.21 -6.02 15.57
CA ARG A 56 -12.63 -5.24 16.67
C ARG A 56 -11.19 -5.64 16.98
N LEU A 57 -10.85 -6.92 16.84
CA LEU A 57 -9.47 -7.39 16.98
C LEU A 57 -8.58 -6.79 15.88
N GLU A 58 -9.03 -6.79 14.63
CA GLU A 58 -8.28 -6.20 13.52
C GLU A 58 -8.18 -4.68 13.58
N GLN A 59 -9.09 -4.00 14.27
CA GLN A 59 -8.98 -2.56 14.54
C GLN A 59 -8.08 -2.22 15.74
N GLY A 60 -7.61 -3.21 16.51
CA GLY A 60 -6.82 -2.97 17.72
C GLY A 60 -7.65 -2.47 18.91
N GLU A 61 -8.97 -2.39 18.78
CA GLU A 61 -9.90 -1.93 19.83
C GLU A 61 -10.03 -2.94 20.99
N ARG A 62 -9.61 -4.18 20.78
CA ARG A 62 -9.74 -5.25 21.77
C ARG A 62 -8.57 -6.21 21.75
N ALA A 63 -8.10 -6.57 22.94
CA ALA A 63 -7.15 -7.67 23.12
C ALA A 63 -7.85 -9.03 22.96
N PRO A 64 -7.30 -9.98 22.18
CA PRO A 64 -7.83 -11.33 22.10
C PRO A 64 -7.59 -12.07 23.41
N SER A 65 -8.46 -13.04 23.71
CA SER A 65 -8.12 -14.06 24.70
C SER A 65 -6.98 -14.95 24.15
N LEU A 66 -6.23 -15.60 25.04
CA LEU A 66 -5.18 -16.54 24.61
C LEU A 66 -5.74 -17.63 23.68
N ARG A 67 -6.96 -18.13 23.95
CA ARG A 67 -7.63 -19.09 23.07
C ARG A 67 -7.92 -18.50 21.69
N ALA A 68 -8.44 -17.28 21.63
CA ALA A 68 -8.73 -16.60 20.36
C ALA A 68 -7.43 -16.39 19.57
N LEU A 69 -6.35 -15.95 20.22
CA LEU A 69 -5.03 -15.80 19.61
C LEU A 69 -4.52 -17.12 19.01
N LEU A 70 -4.54 -18.21 19.78
CA LEU A 70 -4.08 -19.52 19.32
C LEU A 70 -4.92 -20.03 18.13
N THR A 71 -6.23 -19.81 18.16
CA THR A 71 -7.14 -20.24 17.09
C THR A 71 -6.96 -19.41 15.83
N LEU A 72 -6.73 -18.10 15.97
CA LEU A 72 -6.44 -17.20 14.86
C LEU A 72 -5.09 -17.51 14.22
N ALA A 73 -4.06 -17.75 15.03
CA ALA A 73 -2.74 -18.16 14.55
C ALA A 73 -2.85 -19.45 13.72
N ALA A 74 -3.54 -20.47 14.23
CA ALA A 74 -3.76 -21.71 13.50
C ALA A 74 -4.58 -21.53 12.21
N ALA A 75 -5.67 -20.75 12.25
CA ALA A 75 -6.51 -20.51 11.07
C ALA A 75 -5.80 -19.71 9.98
N LEU A 76 -4.85 -18.87 10.37
CA LEU A 76 -4.05 -18.04 9.46
C LEU A 76 -2.67 -18.63 9.18
N ASP A 77 -2.41 -19.89 9.55
CA ASP A 77 -1.12 -20.57 9.34
C ASP A 77 0.09 -19.70 9.81
N LEU A 78 -0.02 -19.21 11.04
CA LEU A 78 1.00 -18.43 11.75
C LEU A 78 1.29 -19.06 13.11
N SER A 79 2.47 -18.79 13.66
CA SER A 79 2.71 -19.05 15.07
C SER A 79 2.11 -17.93 15.93
N PRO A 80 1.69 -18.20 17.18
CA PRO A 80 1.30 -17.15 18.12
C PRO A 80 2.41 -16.14 18.39
N GLY A 81 3.68 -16.58 18.26
CA GLY A 81 4.86 -15.73 18.34
C GLY A 81 4.94 -14.73 17.20
N ASP A 82 4.52 -15.08 15.98
CA ASP A 82 4.53 -14.15 14.85
C ASP A 82 3.53 -13.00 15.08
N LEU A 83 2.39 -13.30 15.69
CA LEU A 83 1.36 -12.31 16.00
C LEU A 83 1.75 -11.39 17.16
N LEU A 84 2.46 -11.90 18.17
CA LEU A 84 2.83 -11.16 19.39
C LEU A 84 4.26 -10.60 19.40
N GLY A 85 5.13 -11.15 18.57
CA GLY A 85 6.54 -10.82 18.56
C GLY A 85 6.75 -9.36 18.18
N ALA A 86 7.69 -8.70 18.88
CA ALA A 86 8.40 -7.58 18.30
C ALA A 86 9.10 -8.09 17.04
N GLU A 87 9.34 -7.23 16.05
CA GLU A 87 9.96 -7.63 14.79
C GLU A 87 11.39 -8.20 15.01
N ASP A 88 11.48 -9.50 15.31
CA ASP A 88 12.73 -10.19 15.58
C ASP A 88 13.32 -10.70 14.26
N GLY A 89 14.24 -9.91 13.69
CA GLY A 89 15.50 -10.42 13.12
C GLY A 89 15.43 -11.39 11.93
N GLY A 90 14.37 -11.36 11.12
CA GLY A 90 14.20 -12.20 9.92
C GLY A 90 13.87 -11.40 8.66
N GLY A 91 14.63 -10.33 8.37
CA GLY A 91 14.74 -9.79 7.01
C GLY A 91 13.59 -8.94 6.46
N VAL A 92 13.02 -8.02 7.25
CA VAL A 92 12.54 -6.75 6.70
C VAL A 92 13.48 -5.68 7.24
N PRO A 93 14.13 -4.85 6.39
CA PRO A 93 15.07 -3.86 6.89
C PRO A 93 14.37 -2.89 7.85
N ASP A 94 14.81 -2.94 9.11
CA ASP A 94 14.63 -1.90 10.11
C ASP A 94 15.26 -0.61 9.57
N ARG A 95 14.41 0.16 8.89
CA ARG A 95 14.46 1.60 8.60
C ARG A 95 13.41 1.86 7.53
N VAL A 96 12.17 2.19 7.92
CA VAL A 96 11.34 3.05 7.06
C VAL A 96 11.97 4.43 7.13
N ALA A 97 13.10 4.61 6.46
CA ALA A 97 13.63 5.94 6.24
C ALA A 97 12.53 6.74 5.52
N PRO A 98 12.16 7.93 6.00
CA PRO A 98 11.08 8.68 5.38
C PRO A 98 11.41 8.96 3.91
N HIS A 99 10.48 8.64 3.02
CA HIS A 99 10.56 9.07 1.64
C HIS A 99 10.23 10.56 1.56
N THR A 100 11.22 11.36 1.20
CA THR A 100 11.06 12.83 1.08
C THR A 100 10.84 13.27 -0.36
N GLY A 101 10.12 14.38 -0.55
CA GLY A 101 10.02 15.10 -1.82
C GLY A 101 10.17 16.60 -1.56
N ARG A 102 10.54 17.37 -2.58
CA ARG A 102 10.64 18.84 -2.49
C ARG A 102 10.00 19.47 -3.70
N ALA A 103 9.34 20.61 -3.51
CA ALA A 103 8.94 21.50 -4.59
C ALA A 103 9.36 22.94 -4.27
N VAL A 104 9.56 23.75 -5.31
CA VAL A 104 9.74 25.20 -5.21
C VAL A 104 8.75 25.85 -6.17
N TRP A 105 8.09 26.93 -5.74
CA TRP A 105 7.17 27.72 -6.55
C TRP A 105 7.56 29.19 -6.52
N HIS A 106 7.44 29.87 -7.66
CA HIS A 106 7.73 31.28 -7.82
C HIS A 106 6.54 32.03 -8.44
N GLY A 107 6.15 33.15 -7.85
CA GLY A 107 5.08 34.02 -8.36
C GLY A 107 3.67 33.62 -7.89
N THR A 108 2.65 34.21 -8.53
CA THR A 108 1.23 33.89 -8.25
C THR A 108 0.81 32.58 -8.91
N GLU A 109 -0.34 32.01 -8.57
CA GLU A 109 -0.83 30.79 -9.23
C GLU A 109 -1.01 30.97 -10.76
N LYS A 110 -1.56 32.13 -11.17
CA LYS A 110 -1.90 32.39 -12.59
C LYS A 110 -0.68 32.62 -13.49
N THR A 111 0.40 33.19 -12.94
CA THR A 111 1.58 33.61 -13.71
C THR A 111 2.88 32.96 -13.23
N GLY A 112 2.77 32.12 -12.20
CA GLY A 112 3.91 31.48 -11.57
C GLY A 112 4.25 30.16 -12.23
N SER A 113 5.37 29.61 -11.78
CA SER A 113 5.85 28.30 -12.16
C SER A 113 6.58 27.68 -10.99
N GLY A 114 6.67 26.37 -11.00
CA GLY A 114 7.40 25.63 -10.00
C GLY A 114 8.15 24.45 -10.57
N GLU A 115 8.90 23.81 -9.67
CA GLU A 115 9.70 22.63 -9.96
C GLU A 115 9.57 21.64 -8.79
N MET A 116 9.25 20.39 -9.11
CA MET A 116 9.28 19.26 -8.18
C MET A 116 10.60 18.51 -8.33
N ILE A 117 11.25 18.18 -7.22
CA ILE A 117 12.66 17.75 -7.17
C ILE A 117 12.80 16.48 -6.33
N LYS A 118 13.43 15.46 -6.90
CA LYS A 118 13.83 14.22 -6.20
C LYS A 118 15.07 13.61 -6.84
N GLY A 119 16.18 13.50 -6.10
CA GLY A 119 17.33 12.69 -6.49
C GLY A 119 17.87 12.96 -7.90
N GLY A 120 18.21 14.21 -8.22
CA GLY A 120 18.67 14.60 -9.56
C GLY A 120 17.56 14.82 -10.59
N VAL A 121 16.36 14.26 -10.37
CA VAL A 121 15.17 14.48 -11.20
C VAL A 121 14.52 15.81 -10.85
N ARG A 122 14.13 16.56 -11.89
CA ARG A 122 13.44 17.84 -11.81
C ARG A 122 12.28 17.85 -12.81
N VAL A 123 11.09 18.18 -12.32
CA VAL A 123 9.85 18.26 -13.12
C VAL A 123 9.28 19.66 -12.99
N ALA A 124 9.31 20.42 -14.08
CA ALA A 124 8.72 21.75 -14.17
C ALA A 124 7.19 21.65 -14.27
N TYR A 125 6.48 22.52 -13.57
CA TYR A 125 5.02 22.58 -13.61
C TYR A 125 4.50 24.01 -13.46
N ASP A 126 3.34 24.27 -14.05
CA ASP A 126 2.60 25.53 -13.92
C ASP A 126 1.09 25.29 -14.11
N LEU A 127 0.29 26.33 -13.92
CA LEU A 127 -1.16 26.23 -14.06
C LEU A 127 -1.61 25.93 -15.49
N ALA A 128 -0.92 26.47 -16.50
CA ALA A 128 -1.31 26.29 -17.89
C ALA A 128 -1.16 24.82 -18.32
N ARG A 129 -0.05 24.19 -17.97
CA ARG A 129 0.21 22.77 -18.23
C ARG A 129 -0.68 21.86 -17.40
N ARG A 130 -0.88 22.18 -16.11
CA ARG A 130 -1.80 21.43 -15.23
C ARG A 130 -3.24 21.45 -15.76
N ALA A 131 -3.69 22.58 -16.31
CA ALA A 131 -5.02 22.70 -16.90
C ALA A 131 -5.15 22.09 -18.31
N ASN A 132 -4.03 21.82 -18.99
CA ASN A 132 -3.99 21.28 -20.34
C ASN A 132 -3.00 20.09 -20.41
N PRO A 133 -3.39 18.90 -19.91
CA PRO A 133 -2.49 17.74 -19.81
C PRO A 133 -1.85 17.29 -21.13
N GLN A 134 -2.48 17.56 -22.28
CA GLN A 134 -1.90 17.24 -23.58
C GLN A 134 -0.62 18.05 -23.89
N LEU A 135 -0.45 19.24 -23.29
CA LEU A 135 0.80 20.00 -23.38
C LEU A 135 1.95 19.34 -22.58
N ILE A 136 1.64 18.36 -21.73
CA ILE A 136 2.61 17.57 -20.97
C ILE A 136 2.93 16.27 -21.73
N GLU A 137 1.93 15.59 -22.28
CA GLU A 137 2.13 14.34 -23.04
C GLU A 137 3.04 14.51 -24.25
N ASP A 138 3.00 15.68 -24.90
CA ASP A 138 3.87 16.02 -26.03
C ASP A 138 5.23 16.62 -25.61
N ALA A 139 5.48 16.79 -24.31
CA ALA A 139 6.69 17.42 -23.76
C ALA A 139 7.74 16.38 -23.34
N ASP A 140 8.99 16.84 -23.19
CA ASP A 140 10.05 16.04 -22.56
C ASP A 140 9.68 15.70 -21.09
N ASP A 141 10.21 14.59 -20.57
CA ASP A 141 9.98 14.04 -19.22
C ASP A 141 10.35 15.02 -18.07
N THR A 142 10.93 16.17 -18.42
CA THR A 142 11.26 17.29 -17.54
C THR A 142 10.07 18.21 -17.24
N VAL A 143 8.91 17.98 -17.85
CA VAL A 143 7.67 18.77 -17.67
C VAL A 143 6.55 17.88 -17.15
N GLY A 144 5.74 18.37 -16.22
CA GLY A 144 4.66 17.56 -15.65
C GLY A 144 3.66 18.33 -14.78
N SER A 145 2.92 17.56 -13.99
CA SER A 145 1.96 18.03 -13.00
C SER A 145 1.99 17.13 -11.76
N PRO A 146 1.51 17.60 -10.60
CA PRO A 146 1.32 16.74 -9.42
C PRO A 146 0.48 15.49 -9.73
N GLU A 147 -0.54 15.62 -10.58
CA GLU A 147 -1.40 14.53 -11.00
C GLU A 147 -0.66 13.48 -11.84
N ALA A 148 0.21 13.91 -12.78
CA ALA A 148 1.05 13.00 -13.56
C ALA A 148 2.05 12.24 -12.67
N LEU A 149 2.66 12.92 -11.70
CA LEU A 149 3.56 12.30 -10.72
C LEU A 149 2.83 11.31 -9.80
N LEU A 150 1.59 11.60 -9.42
CA LEU A 150 0.74 10.65 -8.72
C LEU A 150 0.45 9.42 -9.58
N GLY A 151 0.14 9.62 -10.86
CA GLY A 151 -0.03 8.54 -11.84
C GLY A 151 1.21 7.65 -11.92
N MET A 152 2.40 8.23 -12.07
CA MET A 152 3.67 7.49 -12.06
C MET A 152 3.87 6.70 -10.76
N ALA A 153 3.61 7.31 -9.60
CA ALA A 153 3.73 6.64 -8.31
C ALA A 153 2.75 5.47 -8.18
N PHE A 154 1.52 5.63 -8.66
CA PHE A 154 0.50 4.58 -8.64
C PHE A 154 0.91 3.44 -9.58
N ALA A 155 1.24 3.73 -10.84
CA ALA A 155 1.71 2.73 -11.80
C ALA A 155 2.89 1.92 -11.25
N GLY A 156 3.90 2.59 -10.69
CA GLY A 156 5.07 1.92 -10.10
C GLY A 156 4.71 1.06 -8.90
N CYS A 157 3.88 1.57 -7.99
CA CYS A 157 3.43 0.81 -6.82
C CYS A 157 2.59 -0.42 -7.19
N PHE A 158 1.68 -0.27 -8.16
CA PHE A 158 0.87 -1.37 -8.67
C PHE A 158 1.75 -2.44 -9.34
N SER A 159 2.65 -2.06 -10.25
CA SER A 159 3.55 -3.01 -10.93
C SER A 159 4.42 -3.79 -9.93
N MET A 160 4.97 -3.10 -8.93
CA MET A 160 5.79 -3.74 -7.88
C MET A 160 4.97 -4.69 -7.02
N ALA A 161 3.76 -4.29 -6.61
CA ALA A 161 2.88 -5.14 -5.82
C ALA A 161 2.38 -6.35 -6.63
N LEU A 162 2.07 -6.17 -7.92
CA LEU A 162 1.67 -7.27 -8.80
C LEU A 162 2.80 -8.28 -8.99
N ALA A 163 4.04 -7.79 -9.14
CA ALA A 163 5.21 -8.66 -9.21
C ALA A 163 5.36 -9.50 -7.93
N SER A 164 5.19 -8.89 -6.76
CA SER A 164 5.21 -9.59 -5.46
C SER A 164 4.10 -10.63 -5.36
N ASP A 165 2.85 -10.25 -5.69
CA ASP A 165 1.70 -11.16 -5.64
C ASP A 165 1.89 -12.37 -6.58
N LEU A 166 2.50 -12.15 -7.75
CA LEU A 166 2.84 -13.21 -8.71
C LEU A 166 3.93 -14.14 -8.20
N ASP A 167 5.00 -13.58 -7.63
CA ASP A 167 6.13 -14.34 -7.04
C ASP A 167 5.66 -15.21 -5.87
N ASP A 168 4.84 -14.65 -4.96
CA ASP A 168 4.23 -15.38 -3.84
C ASP A 168 3.34 -16.55 -4.31
N ALA A 169 2.75 -16.43 -5.51
CA ALA A 169 1.95 -17.49 -6.13
C ALA A 169 2.78 -18.49 -6.96
N GLY A 170 4.10 -18.34 -7.00
CA GLY A 170 5.02 -19.23 -7.71
C GLY A 170 5.17 -18.93 -9.21
N TYR A 171 4.79 -17.72 -9.66
CA TYR A 171 4.97 -17.28 -11.05
C TYR A 171 6.11 -16.28 -11.14
N GLN A 172 6.88 -16.35 -12.23
CA GLN A 172 7.96 -15.39 -12.50
C GLN A 172 7.50 -14.38 -13.57
N PRO A 173 7.17 -13.13 -13.19
CA PRO A 173 6.90 -12.08 -14.17
C PRO A 173 8.20 -11.68 -14.88
N LEU A 174 8.20 -11.73 -16.21
CA LEU A 174 9.31 -11.26 -17.05
C LEU A 174 9.22 -9.75 -17.28
N ARG A 175 8.00 -9.25 -17.42
CA ARG A 175 7.72 -7.83 -17.68
C ARG A 175 6.37 -7.45 -17.10
N ILE A 176 6.29 -6.29 -16.47
CA ILE A 176 5.04 -5.63 -16.09
C ILE A 176 5.17 -4.15 -16.47
N GLU A 177 4.36 -3.72 -17.42
CA GLU A 177 4.15 -2.31 -17.74
C GLU A 177 2.83 -1.86 -17.17
N THR A 178 2.82 -0.73 -16.47
CA THR A 178 1.56 -0.12 -16.03
C THR A 178 1.59 1.34 -16.40
N PHE A 179 0.49 1.80 -16.97
CA PHE A 179 0.15 3.20 -17.15
C PHE A 179 -0.98 3.56 -16.18
N ALA A 180 -0.98 4.78 -15.66
CA ALA A 180 -2.03 5.31 -14.80
C ALA A 180 -2.48 6.69 -15.28
N GLU A 181 -3.72 6.80 -15.74
CA GLU A 181 -4.34 8.08 -16.07
C GLU A 181 -5.04 8.63 -14.82
N VAL A 182 -4.65 9.81 -14.35
CA VAL A 182 -5.31 10.47 -13.20
C VAL A 182 -6.26 11.54 -13.73
N ARG A 183 -7.55 11.37 -13.46
CA ARG A 183 -8.60 12.32 -13.87
C ARG A 183 -8.89 13.32 -12.78
N THR A 184 -9.21 14.54 -13.21
CA THR A 184 -9.67 15.60 -12.32
C THR A 184 -11.03 16.11 -12.75
N GLU A 185 -11.80 16.59 -11.78
CA GLU A 185 -13.09 17.22 -12.02
C GLU A 185 -13.22 18.52 -11.22
N ALA A 186 -13.96 19.48 -11.78
CA ALA A 186 -14.31 20.70 -11.07
C ALA A 186 -15.61 20.48 -10.28
N GLY A 187 -15.56 20.73 -8.98
CA GLY A 187 -16.71 20.68 -8.09
C GLY A 187 -16.91 21.97 -7.30
N ALA A 188 -17.93 22.00 -6.45
CA ALA A 188 -18.28 23.17 -5.63
C ALA A 188 -17.14 23.62 -4.68
N GLY A 189 -16.20 22.72 -4.35
CA GLY A 189 -15.04 22.99 -3.50
C GLY A 189 -13.72 23.24 -4.25
N GLY A 190 -13.75 23.32 -5.58
CA GLY A 190 -12.56 23.41 -6.44
C GLY A 190 -12.30 22.13 -7.23
N ILE A 191 -11.05 21.95 -7.68
CA ILE A 191 -10.65 20.79 -8.49
C ILE A 191 -10.33 19.61 -7.55
N ALA A 192 -10.89 18.44 -7.84
CA ALA A 192 -10.63 17.19 -7.13
C ALA A 192 -10.13 16.10 -8.08
N LEU A 193 -9.41 15.11 -7.54
CA LEU A 193 -9.13 13.86 -8.25
C LEU A 193 -10.43 13.04 -8.29
N SER A 194 -10.89 12.66 -9.47
CA SER A 194 -12.17 11.96 -9.64
C SER A 194 -12.02 10.47 -9.85
N GLU A 195 -10.98 10.04 -10.56
CA GLU A 195 -10.77 8.63 -10.92
C GLU A 195 -9.31 8.38 -11.35
N VAL A 196 -8.87 7.13 -11.24
CA VAL A 196 -7.64 6.64 -11.87
C VAL A 196 -7.94 5.47 -12.81
N ASP A 197 -7.51 5.56 -14.07
CA ASP A 197 -7.55 4.47 -15.05
C ASP A 197 -6.18 3.80 -15.14
N LEU A 198 -6.07 2.56 -14.64
CA LEU A 198 -4.86 1.75 -14.77
C LEU A 198 -4.93 0.88 -16.03
N ARG A 199 -3.85 0.87 -16.81
CA ARG A 199 -3.66 -0.04 -17.95
C ARG A 199 -2.39 -0.84 -17.71
N CYS A 200 -2.49 -2.17 -17.65
CA CYS A 200 -1.38 -3.07 -17.34
C CYS A 200 -1.18 -4.09 -18.46
N GLU A 201 0.06 -4.22 -18.92
CA GLU A 201 0.51 -5.30 -19.80
C GLU A 201 1.60 -6.10 -19.09
N ALA A 202 1.41 -7.42 -19.02
CA ALA A 202 2.37 -8.28 -18.34
C ALA A 202 2.76 -9.50 -19.16
N THR A 203 4.03 -9.88 -19.09
CA THR A 203 4.55 -11.15 -19.61
C THR A 203 4.88 -12.03 -18.43
N VAL A 204 4.14 -13.13 -18.27
CA VAL A 204 4.27 -14.05 -17.15
C VAL A 204 4.14 -15.47 -17.67
N ALA A 205 5.20 -16.28 -17.52
CA ALA A 205 5.21 -17.63 -18.06
C ALA A 205 4.32 -18.57 -17.23
N GLY A 206 3.53 -19.42 -17.91
CA GLY A 206 2.78 -20.51 -17.29
C GLY A 206 1.54 -20.12 -16.47
N ILE A 207 1.15 -18.84 -16.43
CA ILE A 207 -0.09 -18.39 -15.81
C ILE A 207 -1.24 -18.38 -16.82
N ALA A 208 -2.44 -18.76 -16.38
CA ALA A 208 -3.65 -18.62 -17.18
C ALA A 208 -4.23 -17.19 -17.05
N ASP A 209 -4.78 -16.64 -18.13
CA ASP A 209 -5.37 -15.29 -18.20
C ASP A 209 -6.31 -14.99 -17.03
N GLN A 210 -7.24 -15.90 -16.73
CA GLN A 210 -8.20 -15.70 -15.65
C GLN A 210 -7.54 -15.58 -14.27
N ARG A 211 -6.46 -16.35 -14.03
CA ARG A 211 -5.70 -16.29 -12.79
C ARG A 211 -4.94 -14.98 -12.69
N PHE A 212 -4.28 -14.57 -13.77
CA PHE A 212 -3.61 -13.28 -13.86
C PHE A 212 -4.56 -12.11 -13.57
N LEU A 213 -5.71 -12.07 -14.25
CA LEU A 213 -6.72 -11.02 -14.06
C LEU A 213 -7.22 -10.95 -12.61
N ALA A 214 -7.48 -12.10 -11.99
CA ALA A 214 -7.90 -12.15 -10.58
C ALA A 214 -6.84 -11.58 -9.63
N MET A 215 -5.56 -11.86 -9.89
CA MET A 215 -4.44 -11.35 -9.11
C MET A 215 -4.26 -9.84 -9.33
N ALA A 216 -4.26 -9.38 -10.58
CA ALA A 216 -4.16 -7.96 -10.91
C ALA A 216 -5.28 -7.13 -10.26
N GLU A 217 -6.53 -7.63 -10.27
CA GLU A 217 -7.64 -6.98 -9.58
C GLU A 217 -7.48 -6.98 -8.06
N ASN A 218 -6.90 -8.03 -7.48
CA ASN A 218 -6.57 -8.06 -6.06
C ASN A 218 -5.49 -7.02 -5.72
N THR A 219 -4.42 -6.96 -6.51
CA THR A 219 -3.35 -5.99 -6.35
C THR A 219 -3.88 -4.56 -6.44
N LYS A 220 -4.75 -4.28 -7.41
CA LYS A 220 -5.38 -2.96 -7.60
C LYS A 220 -6.09 -2.46 -6.36
N ARG A 221 -6.68 -3.35 -5.54
CA ARG A 221 -7.37 -2.97 -4.31
C ARG A 221 -6.42 -2.80 -3.12
N ASN A 222 -5.26 -3.42 -3.16
CA ASN A 222 -4.45 -3.64 -1.97
C ASN A 222 -3.05 -3.03 -2.01
N CYS A 223 -2.55 -2.57 -3.16
CA CYS A 223 -1.24 -1.92 -3.23
C CYS A 223 -1.22 -0.63 -2.39
N LEU A 224 -0.02 -0.22 -1.94
CA LEU A 224 0.14 0.87 -0.97
C LEU A 224 -0.55 2.17 -1.42
N VAL A 225 -0.38 2.54 -2.70
CA VAL A 225 -0.96 3.75 -3.26
C VAL A 225 -2.49 3.63 -3.37
N SER A 226 -3.05 2.49 -3.79
CA SER A 226 -4.50 2.28 -3.80
C SER A 226 -5.12 2.45 -2.42
N ARG A 227 -4.48 1.90 -1.38
CA ARG A 227 -4.98 2.03 0.00
C ARG A 227 -4.90 3.47 0.49
N ALA A 228 -3.85 4.21 0.10
CA ALA A 228 -3.72 5.62 0.43
C ALA A 228 -4.76 6.49 -0.30
N LEU A 229 -5.11 6.12 -1.55
CA LEU A 229 -6.08 6.82 -2.40
C LEU A 229 -7.50 6.23 -2.31
N ALA A 230 -7.89 5.63 -1.17
CA ALA A 230 -9.17 4.90 -1.05
C ALA A 230 -10.44 5.72 -1.40
N ALA A 231 -10.35 7.06 -1.39
CA ALA A 231 -11.44 7.96 -1.79
C ALA A 231 -11.54 8.19 -3.32
N VAL A 232 -10.51 7.84 -4.09
CA VAL A 232 -10.46 8.02 -5.55
C VAL A 232 -10.63 6.64 -6.19
N PRO A 233 -11.74 6.37 -6.90
CA PRO A 233 -11.95 5.07 -7.54
C PRO A 233 -10.87 4.77 -8.58
N ALA A 234 -10.45 3.50 -8.63
CA ALA A 234 -9.48 3.01 -9.62
C ALA A 234 -10.10 1.91 -10.49
N ARG A 235 -10.06 2.10 -11.81
CA ARG A 235 -10.38 1.08 -12.82
C ARG A 235 -9.09 0.43 -13.31
N LEU A 236 -9.20 -0.81 -13.79
CA LEU A 236 -8.07 -1.56 -14.32
C LEU A 236 -8.47 -2.25 -15.62
N ASP A 237 -7.66 -2.04 -16.65
CA ASP A 237 -7.56 -2.87 -17.84
C ASP A 237 -6.21 -3.59 -17.78
N ALA A 238 -6.22 -4.90 -17.58
CA ALA A 238 -5.01 -5.71 -17.46
C ALA A 238 -5.02 -6.83 -18.50
N ARG A 239 -3.89 -7.06 -19.16
CA ARG A 239 -3.76 -8.15 -20.12
C ARG A 239 -2.39 -8.82 -20.07
N LEU A 240 -2.38 -10.11 -20.38
CA LEU A 240 -1.13 -10.82 -20.67
C LEU A 240 -0.71 -10.52 -22.11
N VAL A 241 0.58 -10.31 -22.32
CA VAL A 241 1.19 -10.19 -23.64
C VAL A 241 2.17 -11.33 -23.84
N SER A 242 2.08 -12.00 -24.99
CA SER A 242 2.99 -13.09 -25.35
C SER A 242 4.42 -12.60 -25.48
N THR A 243 5.39 -13.44 -25.09
CA THR A 243 6.79 -13.25 -25.48
C THR A 243 6.85 -13.29 -27.01
N VAL A 244 7.18 -12.17 -27.65
CA VAL A 244 7.64 -12.22 -29.04
C VAL A 244 9.03 -12.85 -28.98
N GLU A 245 9.11 -14.14 -29.32
CA GLU A 245 10.38 -14.75 -29.73
C GLU A 245 10.60 -14.31 -31.19
N ASP A 246 11.59 -13.45 -31.42
CA ASP A 246 12.23 -13.24 -32.73
C ASP A 246 13.29 -14.34 -32.96
#